data_AF-A0A8T6V700-F1
#
_entry.id   AF-A0A8T6V700-F1
#
_cell.length_a   1.000
_cell.length_b   1.000
_cell.length_c   1.000
_cell.angle_alpha   90.00
_cell.angle_beta   90.00
_cell.angle_gamma   90.00
#
_symmetry.space_group_name_H-M   'P 1'
#
loop_
_entity.id
_entity.type
_entity.pdbx_description
1 polymer ?
#
loop_
_entity_poly.entity_id
_entity_poly.type
_entity_poly.pdbx_seq_one_letter_code
_entity_poly.pdbx_strand_id
1 'polypeptide(L)'
;MLKADPEGKVSLVYINENVDFAKYDKVWLETITIVVLEGSKLADMPQEKLQELVDYINEALTRELGKNNEIVNEAGPTTAQLRFALT
;
A
#
# COMPACT_ATOMS: atom_id res chain seq x y z
N MET A 1 -0.56 16.25 0.15
CA MET A 1 -1.85 15.88 0.79
C MET A 1 -2.51 14.78 -0.01
N LEU A 2 -3.18 13.84 0.66
CA LEU A 2 -4.02 12.82 0.01
C LEU A 2 -5.15 13.48 -0.78
N LYS A 3 -5.47 12.94 -1.96
CA LYS A 3 -6.55 13.37 -2.85
C LYS A 3 -7.38 12.15 -3.22
N ALA A 4 -8.63 12.34 -3.63
CA ALA A 4 -9.42 11.25 -4.20
C ALA A 4 -8.72 10.69 -5.44
N ASP A 5 -8.73 9.37 -5.59
CA ASP A 5 -8.22 8.73 -6.80
C ASP A 5 -9.19 9.00 -7.97
N PRO A 6 -8.75 9.65 -9.05
CA PRO A 6 -9.59 9.89 -10.21
C PRO A 6 -10.10 8.60 -10.88
N GLU A 7 -9.37 7.48 -10.73
CA GLU A 7 -9.77 6.19 -11.28
C GLU A 7 -10.68 5.38 -10.34
N GLY A 8 -10.83 5.83 -9.09
CA GLY A 8 -11.64 5.15 -8.07
C GLY A 8 -11.12 3.76 -7.69
N LYS A 9 -9.84 3.44 -7.96
CA LYS A 9 -9.21 2.18 -7.57
C LYS A 9 -8.89 2.16 -6.08
N VAL A 10 -8.59 3.32 -5.51
CA VAL A 10 -8.42 3.53 -4.06
C VAL A 10 -9.21 4.76 -3.59
N SER A 11 -9.58 4.81 -2.30
CA SER A 11 -10.34 5.96 -1.77
C SER A 11 -9.54 7.26 -1.81
N LEU A 12 -8.25 7.18 -1.45
CA LEU A 12 -7.35 8.31 -1.36
C LEU A 12 -5.94 7.92 -1.82
N VAL A 13 -5.30 8.81 -2.57
CA VAL A 13 -3.95 8.62 -3.09
C VAL A 13 -3.11 9.89 -2.90
N TYR A 14 -1.83 9.70 -2.62
CA TYR A 14 -0.83 10.76 -2.65
C TYR A 14 0.37 10.27 -3.45
N ILE A 15 0.76 11.06 -4.44
CA ILE A 15 1.96 10.87 -5.25
C ILE A 15 2.76 12.16 -5.15
N ASN A 16 4.06 12.05 -4.87
CA ASN A 16 4.95 13.20 -4.95
C ASN A 16 5.14 13.58 -6.42
N GLU A 17 4.57 14.70 -6.85
CA GLU A 17 4.58 15.16 -8.25
C GLU A 17 5.99 15.48 -8.77
N ASN A 18 6.97 15.67 -7.89
CA ASN A 18 8.36 15.98 -8.25
C ASN A 18 9.29 14.75 -8.31
N VAL A 19 8.74 13.53 -8.15
CA VAL A 19 9.54 12.31 -8.12
C VAL A 19 9.75 11.74 -9.53
N ASP A 20 10.98 11.33 -9.82
CA ASP A 20 11.31 10.59 -11.02
C ASP A 20 11.33 9.09 -10.69
N PHE A 21 10.22 8.41 -10.97
CA PHE A 21 10.06 6.99 -10.65
C PHE A 21 11.07 6.08 -11.38
N ALA A 22 11.62 6.52 -12.51
CA ALA A 22 12.61 5.73 -13.25
C ALA A 22 13.94 5.55 -12.50
N LYS A 23 14.16 6.31 -11.41
CA LYS A 23 15.37 6.22 -10.56
C LYS A 23 15.26 5.19 -9.45
N TYR A 24 14.12 4.51 -9.32
CA TYR A 24 13.88 3.54 -8.27
C TYR A 24 13.75 2.16 -8.87
N ASP A 25 14.64 1.25 -8.45
CA ASP A 25 14.65 -0.17 -8.79
C ASP A 25 14.23 -1.06 -7.61
N LYS A 26 14.07 -0.45 -6.43
CA LYS A 26 13.63 -1.10 -5.20
C LYS A 26 12.34 -0.50 -4.71
N VAL A 27 11.54 -1.35 -4.08
CA VAL A 27 10.32 -0.93 -3.39
C VAL A 27 10.37 -1.42 -1.95
N TRP A 28 10.24 -0.47 -1.02
CA TRP A 28 9.92 -0.76 0.36
C TRP A 28 8.40 -0.68 0.53
N LEU A 29 7.77 -1.85 0.66
CA LEU A 29 6.37 -1.97 1.03
C LEU A 29 6.26 -1.95 2.56
N GLU A 30 5.75 -0.86 3.12
CA GLU A 30 5.44 -0.84 4.55
C GLU A 30 4.26 -1.76 4.88
N THR A 31 4.24 -2.25 6.12
CA THR A 31 3.13 -3.04 6.65
C THR A 31 1.81 -2.30 6.43
N ILE A 32 0.85 -3.00 5.83
CA ILE A 32 -0.49 -2.48 5.58
C ILE A 32 -1.13 -2.16 6.93
N THR A 33 -1.56 -0.91 7.10
CA THR A 33 -2.25 -0.47 8.32
C THR A 33 -3.75 -0.61 8.15
N ILE A 34 -4.46 -1.09 9.18
CA ILE A 34 -5.93 -1.07 9.19
C ILE A 34 -6.38 0.11 10.04
N VAL A 35 -7.22 0.96 9.45
CA VAL A 35 -7.85 2.11 10.10
C VAL A 35 -9.35 1.85 10.13
N VAL A 36 -9.84 1.32 11.25
CA VAL A 36 -11.26 1.04 11.40
C VAL A 36 -11.99 2.34 11.73
N LEU A 37 -12.80 2.83 10.79
CA LEU A 37 -13.70 3.96 11.01
C LEU A 37 -15.03 3.48 11.61
N GLU A 38 -15.64 4.31 12.46
CA GLU A 38 -16.95 4.01 13.04
C GLU A 38 -18.00 3.83 11.94
N GLY A 39 -18.74 2.72 11.98
CA GLY A 39 -19.74 2.36 10.97
C GLY A 39 -19.18 1.84 9.64
N SER A 40 -17.87 1.59 9.52
CA SER A 40 -17.30 0.96 8.33
C SER A 40 -17.52 -0.56 8.34
N LYS A 41 -17.53 -1.17 7.15
CA LYS A 41 -17.64 -2.64 7.02
C LYS A 41 -16.48 -3.39 7.67
N LEU A 42 -15.35 -2.72 7.89
CA LEU A 42 -14.21 -3.29 8.59
C LEU A 42 -14.47 -3.42 10.09
N ALA A 43 -15.32 -2.55 10.66
CA ALA A 43 -15.67 -2.59 12.09
C ALA A 43 -16.47 -3.86 12.46
N ASP A 44 -17.25 -4.37 11.51
CA ASP A 44 -18.07 -5.58 11.70
C ASP A 44 -17.32 -6.88 11.33
N MET A 45 -16.08 -6.77 10.85
CA MET A 45 -15.32 -7.91 10.35
C MET A 45 -14.56 -8.61 11.48
N PRO A 46 -14.63 -9.95 11.58
CA PRO A 46 -13.80 -10.71 12.52
C PRO A 46 -12.31 -10.45 12.30
N GLN A 47 -11.52 -10.46 13.38
CA GLN A 47 -10.10 -10.18 13.32
C GLN A 47 -9.36 -11.14 12.38
N GLU A 48 -9.74 -12.41 12.34
CA GLU A 48 -9.14 -13.41 11.45
C GLU A 48 -9.39 -13.05 9.98
N LYS A 49 -10.57 -12.52 9.65
CA LYS A 49 -10.89 -12.08 8.29
C LYS A 49 -10.17 -10.80 7.89
N LEU A 50 -9.96 -9.89 8.85
CA LEU A 50 -9.11 -8.71 8.63
C LEU A 50 -7.66 -9.12 8.35
N GLN A 51 -7.13 -10.11 9.09
CA GLN A 51 -5.79 -10.62 8.86
C GLN A 51 -5.68 -11.31 7.50
N GLU A 52 -6.62 -12.20 7.15
CA GLU A 52 -6.67 -12.85 5.83
C GLU A 52 -6.67 -11.81 4.69
N LEU A 53 -7.43 -10.71 4.85
CA LEU A 53 -7.49 -9.63 3.86
C LEU A 53 -6.15 -8.89 3.74
N VAL A 54 -5.50 -8.56 4.86
CA VAL A 54 -4.19 -7.92 4.87
C VAL A 54 -3.14 -8.81 4.22
N ASP A 55 -3.12 -10.10 4.57
CA ASP A 55 -2.16 -11.06 4.03
C ASP A 55 -2.34 -11.20 2.51
N TYR A 56 -3.59 -11.32 2.04
CA TYR A 56 -3.91 -11.38 0.62
C TYR A 56 -3.42 -10.15 -0.15
N ILE A 57 -3.70 -8.94 0.37
CA ILE A 57 -3.29 -7.70 -0.29
C ILE A 57 -1.76 -7.56 -0.27
N ASN A 58 -1.12 -7.90 0.85
CA ASN A 58 0.33 -7.85 0.96
C ASN A 58 1.02 -8.80 -0.03
N GLU A 59 0.51 -10.03 -0.17
CA GLU A 59 1.01 -11.00 -1.14
C GLU A 59 0.81 -10.50 -2.58
N ALA A 60 -0.38 -9.97 -2.89
CA ALA A 60 -0.68 -9.45 -4.22
C ALA A 60 0.23 -8.27 -4.59
N LEU A 61 0.42 -7.32 -3.68
CA LEU A 61 1.32 -6.18 -3.89
C LEU A 61 2.76 -6.63 -4.06
N THR A 62 3.26 -7.48 -3.16
CA THR A 62 4.64 -8.01 -3.24
C THR A 62 4.88 -8.72 -4.57
N ARG A 63 3.95 -9.59 -4.99
CA ARG A 63 4.05 -10.33 -6.25
C ARG A 63 4.05 -9.41 -7.47
N GLU A 64 3.15 -8.43 -7.53
CA GLU A 64 3.03 -7.55 -8.70
C GLU A 64 4.18 -6.54 -8.78
N LEU A 65 4.54 -5.91 -7.65
CA LEU A 65 5.66 -4.98 -7.59
C LEU A 65 7.01 -5.67 -7.82
N GLY A 66 7.15 -6.90 -7.32
CA GLY A 66 8.35 -7.73 -7.44
C GLY A 66 8.67 -8.19 -8.86
N LYS A 67 7.75 -8.03 -9.83
CA LYS A 67 8.02 -8.37 -11.24
C LYS A 67 9.09 -7.48 -11.87
N ASN A 68 9.13 -6.22 -11.46
CA ASN A 68 9.99 -5.19 -12.05
C ASN A 68 10.92 -4.51 -11.04
N ASN A 69 10.77 -4.80 -9.74
CA ASN A 69 11.51 -4.13 -8.67
C ASN A 69 11.98 -5.17 -7.65
N GLU A 70 13.09 -4.88 -6.97
CA GLU A 70 13.50 -5.62 -5.78
C GLU A 70 12.66 -5.18 -4.57
N ILE A 71 12.03 -6.12 -3.87
CA ILE A 71 11.28 -5.82 -2.64
C ILE A 71 12.25 -5.79 -1.46
N VAL A 72 12.28 -4.68 -0.74
CA VAL A 72 13.13 -4.46 0.43
C VAL A 72 12.29 -4.12 1.67
N ASN A 73 12.88 -4.26 2.86
CA ASN A 73 12.21 -4.04 4.15
C ASN A 73 12.63 -2.74 4.86
N GLU A 74 13.55 -1.97 4.27
CA GLU A 74 14.01 -0.69 4.81
C GLU A 74 14.32 0.32 3.70
N ALA A 75 14.37 1.61 4.08
CA ALA A 75 14.74 2.67 3.17
C ALA A 75 16.23 2.58 2.78
N GLY A 76 16.53 2.94 1.53
CA GLY A 76 17.89 2.97 1.01
C GLY A 76 18.00 3.75 -0.30
N PRO A 77 19.21 3.83 -0.87
CA PRO A 77 19.39 4.36 -2.22
C PRO A 77 18.49 3.61 -3.21
N THR A 78 17.89 4.35 -4.13
CA THR A 78 17.00 3.83 -5.19
C THR A 78 15.77 3.07 -4.70
N THR A 79 15.38 3.25 -3.44
CA THR A 79 14.17 2.65 -2.85
C THR A 79 12.98 3.61 -2.86
N ALA A 80 11.89 3.23 -3.52
CA ALA A 80 10.60 3.88 -3.40
C ALA A 80 9.84 3.32 -2.20
N GLN A 81 9.28 4.20 -1.36
CA GLN A 81 8.48 3.82 -0.21
C GLN A 81 7.00 3.84 -0.56
N LEU A 82 6.32 2.72 -0.34
CA LEU A 82 4.88 2.58 -0.56
C LEU A 82 4.19 2.31 0.78
N ARG A 83 3.10 3.04 1.03
CA ARG A 83 2.28 2.93 2.24
C ARG A 83 0.83 2.70 1.86
N PHE A 84 0.22 1.69 2.45
CA PHE A 84 -1.18 1.34 2.23
C PHE A 84 -1.93 1.31 3.56
N ALA A 85 -3.15 1.81 3.51
CA ALA A 85 -4.09 1.71 4.61
C ALA A 85 -5.42 1.16 4.11
N LEU A 86 -6.00 0.22 4.85
CA LEU A 86 -7.38 -0.21 4.69
C LEU A 86 -8.24 0.64 5.61
N THR A 87 -9.28 1.27 5.08
CA THR A 87 -10.15 2.24 5.78
C THR A 87 -11.62 1.84 5.67
#